data_AF-A0A7J6S8U4-F1
#
_entry.id   AF-A0A7J6S8U4-F1
#
_cell.length_a   1.000
_cell.length_b   1.000
_cell.length_c   1.000
_cell.angle_alpha   90.00
_cell.angle_beta   90.00
_cell.angle_gamma   90.00
#
_symmetry.space_group_name_H-M   'P 1'
#
loop_
_entity.id
_entity.type
_entity.pdbx_description
1 polymer ?
#
loop_
_entity_poly.entity_id
_entity_poly.type
_entity_poly.pdbx_seq_one_letter_code
_entity_poly.pdbx_strand_id
1 'polypeptide(L)'
;MVCSADPSCECETGYYKALDSRAKDNSTCYLCVPKVPGIQVSNEANEILPESWDWRNVDGKNYLSFTRNQHNPSYCGGCWAFASTSAFADRLTIKDDRRWPNKAISPQQACLSCPIVVALQVINCRGGGDCYGGDKYG
;
A
#
# COMPACT_ATOMS: atom_id res chain seq x y z
N MET A 1 -19.74 -8.34 5.33
CA MET A 1 -18.97 -8.26 6.58
C MET A 1 -19.98 -7.94 7.67
N VAL A 2 -20.44 -8.96 8.40
CA VAL A 2 -21.48 -8.80 9.42
C VAL A 2 -20.73 -8.71 10.74
N CYS A 3 -20.77 -7.55 11.38
CA CYS A 3 -20.16 -7.36 12.69
C CYS A 3 -21.15 -7.78 13.78
N SER A 4 -20.68 -8.44 14.84
CA SER A 4 -21.53 -8.90 15.94
C SER A 4 -21.48 -7.90 17.09
N ALA A 5 -22.65 -7.52 17.62
CA ALA A 5 -22.76 -6.71 18.83
C ALA A 5 -22.61 -7.54 20.11
N ASP A 6 -22.53 -8.87 19.99
CA ASP A 6 -22.45 -9.78 21.14
C ASP A 6 -21.01 -9.88 21.70
N PRO A 7 -20.77 -9.47 22.96
CA PRO A 7 -19.46 -9.58 23.60
C PRO A 7 -19.02 -11.04 23.82
N SER A 8 -19.94 -12.01 23.79
CA SER A 8 -19.65 -13.45 23.91
C SER A 8 -19.34 -14.14 22.58
N CYS A 9 -19.51 -13.46 21.44
CA CYS A 9 -19.19 -14.06 20.13
C CYS A 9 -17.69 -14.35 20.01
N GLU A 10 -17.36 -15.62 19.71
CA GLU A 10 -16.01 -16.10 19.40
C GLU A 10 -15.79 -16.20 17.89
N CYS A 11 -14.56 -15.94 17.45
CA CYS A 11 -14.16 -16.03 16.06
C CYS A 11 -13.63 -17.44 15.73
N GLU A 12 -13.79 -17.87 14.47
CA GLU A 12 -13.21 -19.12 13.98
C GLU A 12 -11.68 -19.16 14.11
N THR A 13 -11.12 -20.37 14.11
CA THR A 13 -9.67 -20.59 14.11
C THR A 13 -9.01 -19.87 12.94
N GLY A 14 -7.96 -19.08 13.24
CA GLY A 14 -7.31 -18.22 12.26
C GLY A 14 -7.79 -16.77 12.26
N TYR A 15 -8.75 -16.41 13.11
CA TYR A 15 -9.20 -15.03 13.32
C TYR A 15 -9.02 -14.60 14.77
N TYR A 16 -8.95 -13.29 15.03
CA TYR A 16 -9.02 -12.71 16.36
C TYR A 16 -10.13 -11.65 16.43
N LYS A 17 -10.68 -11.45 17.62
CA LYS A 17 -11.73 -10.48 17.89
C LYS A 17 -11.12 -9.08 18.02
N ALA A 18 -11.58 -8.13 17.21
CA ALA A 18 -11.17 -6.72 17.27
C ALA A 18 -12.40 -5.80 17.37
N LEU A 19 -12.24 -4.67 18.05
CA LEU A 19 -13.25 -3.62 18.12
C LEU A 19 -13.32 -2.87 16.79
N ASP A 20 -14.52 -2.65 16.26
CA ASP A 20 -14.69 -1.79 15.08
C ASP A 20 -14.80 -0.32 15.51
N SER A 21 -13.72 0.44 15.31
CA SER A 21 -13.66 1.87 15.58
C SER A 21 -14.54 2.72 14.66
N ARG A 22 -15.14 2.13 13.61
CA ARG A 22 -16.05 2.80 12.68
C ARG A 22 -17.53 2.64 13.07
N ALA A 23 -17.83 1.93 14.16
CA ALA A 23 -19.18 1.87 14.71
C ALA A 23 -19.63 3.29 15.09
N LYS A 24 -20.55 3.87 14.30
CA LYS A 24 -21.05 5.25 14.49
C LYS A 24 -22.19 5.35 15.48
N ASP A 25 -22.79 4.23 15.80
CA ASP A 25 -23.82 4.13 16.80
C ASP A 25 -23.09 3.77 18.09
N ASN A 26 -23.55 4.24 19.24
CA ASN A 26 -22.93 4.01 20.55
C ASN A 26 -22.91 2.50 20.98
N SER A 27 -23.01 1.59 20.03
CA SER A 27 -22.89 0.14 20.12
C SER A 27 -21.47 -0.30 19.80
N THR A 28 -20.82 -0.88 20.80
CA THR A 28 -19.55 -1.59 20.61
C THR A 28 -19.78 -2.77 19.68
N CYS A 29 -19.16 -2.74 18.50
CA CYS A 29 -19.27 -3.80 17.52
C CYS A 29 -17.93 -4.53 17.37
N TYR A 30 -17.99 -5.86 17.25
CA TYR A 30 -16.81 -6.70 17.14
C TYR A 30 -16.69 -7.28 15.73
N LEU A 31 -15.47 -7.25 15.20
CA LEU A 31 -15.09 -7.84 13.93
C LEU A 31 -14.11 -8.99 14.16
N CYS A 32 -14.30 -10.08 13.41
CA CYS A 32 -13.29 -11.14 13.31
C CYS A 32 -12.26 -10.76 12.24
N VAL A 33 -11.04 -10.45 12.67
CA VAL A 33 -9.93 -10.05 11.80
C VAL A 33 -9.04 -11.27 11.55
N PRO A 34 -8.68 -11.58 10.29
CA PRO A 34 -7.81 -12.70 10.00
C PRO A 34 -6.43 -12.50 10.63
N LYS A 35 -5.92 -13.55 11.29
CA LYS A 35 -4.54 -13.64 11.76
C LYS A 35 -3.64 -13.81 10.55
N VAL A 36 -3.14 -12.70 10.03
CA VAL A 36 -2.14 -12.74 8.95
C VAL A 36 -0.77 -13.09 9.53
N PRO A 37 0.01 -14.01 8.91
CA PRO A 37 1.37 -14.30 9.34
C PRO A 37 2.25 -13.04 9.19
N GLY A 38 2.56 -12.39 10.32
CA GLY A 38 3.31 -11.14 10.38
C GLY A 38 3.17 -10.48 11.75
N ILE A 39 3.96 -9.44 12.03
CA ILE A 39 3.82 -8.64 13.26
C ILE A 39 2.44 -7.98 13.22
N GLN A 40 1.48 -8.52 13.97
CA GLN A 40 0.27 -7.80 14.32
C GLN A 40 0.69 -6.78 15.38
N VAL A 41 0.70 -5.50 15.02
CA VAL A 41 0.85 -4.43 16.01
C VAL A 41 -0.36 -4.59 16.94
N SER A 42 -0.11 -4.98 18.18
CA SER A 42 -1.18 -5.05 19.17
C SER A 42 -1.75 -3.63 19.32
N ASN A 43 -3.07 -3.51 19.40
CA ASN A 43 -3.73 -2.24 19.73
C ASN A 43 -3.39 -1.75 21.17
N GLU A 44 -2.44 -2.39 21.84
CA GLU A 44 -1.92 -2.07 23.17
C GLU A 44 -0.64 -1.23 23.13
N ALA A 45 -0.09 -0.99 21.94
CA ALA A 45 0.96 0.00 21.78
C ALA A 45 0.35 1.39 21.89
N ASN A 46 0.38 1.95 23.12
CA ASN A 46 0.33 3.40 23.35
C ASN A 46 1.63 4.04 22.83
N GLU A 47 2.05 3.64 21.61
CA GLU A 47 3.19 4.20 20.91
C GLU A 47 2.78 5.59 20.47
N ILE A 48 3.38 6.59 21.11
CA ILE A 48 3.21 7.98 20.75
C ILE A 48 3.74 8.12 19.32
N LEU A 49 2.82 8.25 18.36
CA LEU A 49 3.18 8.58 17.00
C LEU A 49 3.88 9.94 16.99
N PRO A 50 4.91 10.12 16.15
CA PRO A 50 5.57 11.41 16.04
C PRO A 50 4.57 12.47 15.53
N GLU A 51 4.68 13.70 16.02
CA GLU A 51 3.81 14.81 15.58
C GLU A 51 3.92 15.10 14.08
N SER A 52 5.08 14.77 13.49
CA SER A 52 5.34 14.90 12.06
C SER A 52 6.17 13.73 11.56
N TRP A 53 5.85 13.25 10.36
CA TRP A 53 6.61 12.20 9.69
C TRP A 53 6.71 12.47 8.19
N ASP A 54 7.90 12.36 7.62
CA ASP A 54 8.12 12.52 6.20
C ASP A 54 9.09 11.44 5.68
N TRP A 55 8.57 10.50 4.89
CA TRP A 55 9.40 9.48 4.25
C TRP A 55 10.43 10.04 3.26
N ARG A 56 10.29 11.30 2.83
CA ARG A 56 11.31 12.00 2.04
C ARG A 56 12.54 12.38 2.87
N ASN A 57 12.40 12.40 4.19
CA ASN A 57 13.47 12.74 5.12
C ASN A 57 13.26 12.06 6.48
N VAL A 58 13.68 10.80 6.58
CA VAL A 58 13.83 10.07 7.85
C VAL A 58 15.33 10.04 8.15
N ASP A 59 15.75 10.75 9.19
CA ASP A 59 17.17 10.87 9.60
C ASP A 59 18.12 11.30 8.46
N GLY A 60 17.70 12.26 7.64
CA GLY A 60 18.49 12.75 6.50
C GLY A 60 18.42 11.85 5.25
N LYS A 61 17.62 10.79 5.27
CA LYS A 61 17.46 9.83 4.17
C LYS A 61 16.07 9.90 3.54
N ASN A 62 16.03 9.84 2.20
CA ASN A 62 14.80 9.83 1.42
C ASN A 62 14.38 8.40 1.04
N TYR A 63 13.21 7.92 1.39
CA TYR A 63 12.78 6.56 1.06
C TYR A 63 11.82 6.49 -0.14
N LEU A 64 11.48 7.64 -0.72
CA LEU A 64 10.54 7.73 -1.82
C LEU A 64 11.22 7.63 -3.19
N SER A 65 10.51 6.97 -4.09
CA SER A 65 10.77 6.96 -5.52
C SER A 65 10.56 8.36 -6.13
N PHE A 66 11.17 8.56 -7.29
CA PHE A 66 11.12 9.82 -8.03
C PHE A 66 9.69 10.16 -8.49
N THR A 67 9.37 11.44 -8.53
CA THR A 67 8.10 11.92 -9.09
C THR A 67 8.02 11.63 -10.59
N ARG A 68 6.87 11.15 -11.04
CA ARG A 68 6.61 10.75 -12.43
C ARG A 68 5.47 11.58 -13.02
N ASN A 69 5.42 11.68 -14.35
CA ASN A 69 4.35 12.37 -15.06
C ASN A 69 3.56 11.38 -15.94
N GLN A 70 2.29 11.16 -15.61
CA GLN A 70 1.40 10.27 -16.35
C GLN A 70 0.83 10.88 -17.65
N HIS A 71 0.93 12.19 -17.84
CA HIS A 71 0.35 12.89 -18.99
C HIS A 71 1.34 13.10 -20.16
N ASN A 72 2.57 12.62 -20.03
CA ASN A 72 3.62 12.79 -21.03
C ASN A 72 4.10 11.42 -21.53
N PRO A 73 4.26 11.17 -22.85
CA PRO A 73 4.13 12.10 -23.99
C PRO A 73 2.68 12.42 -24.41
N SER A 74 1.71 11.64 -23.93
CA SER A 74 0.29 11.83 -24.22
C SER A 74 -0.52 11.65 -22.94
N TYR A 75 -1.70 12.27 -22.90
CA TYR A 75 -2.61 12.11 -21.77
C TYR A 75 -2.94 10.63 -21.52
N CYS A 76 -2.74 10.20 -20.27
CA CYS A 76 -3.13 8.90 -19.77
C CYS A 76 -3.64 9.05 -18.32
N GLY A 77 -4.87 8.63 -18.05
CA GLY A 77 -5.49 8.56 -16.72
C GLY A 77 -4.93 7.44 -15.84
N GLY A 78 -3.63 7.17 -15.92
CA GLY A 78 -2.95 6.08 -15.23
C GLY A 78 -2.63 6.33 -13.75
N CYS A 79 -3.27 7.31 -13.09
CA CYS A 79 -2.96 7.68 -11.71
C CYS A 79 -3.03 6.49 -10.75
N TRP A 80 -3.99 5.58 -10.97
CA TRP A 80 -4.15 4.34 -10.22
C TRP A 80 -2.90 3.44 -10.28
N ALA A 81 -2.32 3.27 -11.47
CA ALA A 81 -1.14 2.45 -11.70
C ALA A 81 0.12 3.15 -11.19
N PHE A 82 0.22 4.46 -11.40
CA PHE A 82 1.36 5.27 -10.94
C PHE A 82 1.41 5.31 -9.40
N ALA A 83 0.29 5.56 -8.73
CA ALA A 83 0.22 5.60 -7.27
C ALA A 83 0.55 4.23 -6.65
N SER A 84 -0.09 3.16 -7.14
CA SER A 84 0.10 1.81 -6.59
C SER A 84 1.54 1.32 -6.74
N THR A 85 2.13 1.52 -7.92
CA THR A 85 3.50 1.04 -8.17
C THR A 85 4.57 1.90 -7.48
N SER A 86 4.34 3.21 -7.30
CA SER A 86 5.26 4.08 -6.56
C SER A 86 5.23 3.73 -5.07
N ALA A 87 4.04 3.61 -4.46
CA ALA A 87 3.92 3.20 -3.06
C ALA A 87 4.53 1.81 -2.80
N PHE A 88 4.40 0.88 -3.74
CA PHE A 88 5.04 -0.43 -3.65
C PHE A 88 6.58 -0.33 -3.71
N ALA A 89 7.12 0.50 -4.60
CA ALA A 89 8.55 0.77 -4.68
C ALA A 89 9.09 1.36 -3.38
N ASP A 90 8.41 2.38 -2.85
CA ASP A 90 8.80 3.07 -1.63
C ASP A 90 8.84 2.11 -0.43
N ARG A 91 7.84 1.22 -0.32
CA ARG A 91 7.81 0.19 0.73
C ARG A 91 8.95 -0.81 0.65
N LEU A 92 9.43 -1.11 -0.55
CA LEU A 92 10.60 -1.98 -0.73
C LEU A 92 11.89 -1.25 -0.35
N THR A 93 12.00 0.03 -0.71
CA THR A 93 13.09 0.90 -0.27
C THR A 93 13.14 1.03 1.26
N ILE A 94 11.99 1.16 1.92
CA ILE A 94 11.86 1.18 3.38
C ILE A 94 12.29 -0.16 3.98
N LYS A 95 11.75 -1.27 3.47
CA LYS A 95 12.05 -2.62 3.98
C LYS A 95 13.54 -2.97 3.88
N ASP A 96 14.20 -2.51 2.82
CA ASP A 96 15.59 -2.84 2.53
C ASP A 96 16.58 -1.75 2.96
N ASP A 97 16.14 -0.76 3.74
CA ASP A 97 16.93 0.41 4.19
C ASP A 97 17.77 1.05 3.06
N ARG A 98 17.15 1.28 1.89
CA ARG A 98 17.81 1.85 0.71
C ARG A 98 19.01 1.05 0.17
N ARG A 99 19.15 -0.25 0.48
CA ARG A 99 20.18 -1.11 -0.14
C ARG A 99 19.90 -1.34 -1.63
N TRP A 100 18.63 -1.30 -2.04
CA TRP A 100 18.25 -1.28 -3.44
C TRP A 100 18.53 0.10 -4.08
N PRO A 101 19.17 0.17 -5.26
CA PRO A 101 19.54 1.45 -5.86
C PRO A 101 18.28 2.26 -6.24
N ASN A 102 18.13 3.42 -5.60
CA ASN A 102 17.15 4.45 -5.96
C ASN A 102 17.44 5.01 -7.36
N LYS A 103 17.04 4.30 -8.41
CA LYS A 103 17.22 4.75 -9.79
C LYS A 103 15.89 5.09 -10.43
N ALA A 104 15.73 6.37 -10.74
CA ALA A 104 14.79 6.81 -11.75
C ALA A 104 15.13 6.14 -13.08
N ILE A 105 14.18 5.41 -13.67
CA ILE A 105 14.43 4.66 -14.90
C ILE A 105 13.99 5.51 -16.09
N SER A 106 14.92 5.74 -17.02
CA SER A 106 14.66 6.27 -18.35
C SER A 106 13.69 5.32 -19.09
N PRO A 107 12.76 5.83 -19.91
CA PRO A 107 11.73 5.00 -20.55
C PRO A 107 12.26 3.91 -21.52
N GLN A 108 13.57 3.87 -21.81
CA GLN A 108 14.15 3.03 -22.86
C GLN A 108 15.08 1.90 -22.36
N GLN A 109 15.47 1.86 -21.08
CA GLN A 109 16.40 0.84 -20.60
C GLN A 109 15.68 -0.23 -19.78
N ALA A 110 15.26 -1.27 -20.50
CA ALA A 110 15.08 -2.62 -19.97
C ALA A 110 16.38 -3.09 -19.31
N CYS A 111 16.49 -2.93 -17.99
CA CYS A 111 17.48 -3.67 -17.21
C CYS A 111 16.80 -4.92 -16.68
N LEU A 112 17.18 -6.07 -17.24
CA LEU A 112 16.78 -7.44 -16.90
C LEU A 112 17.17 -7.87 -15.45
N SER A 113 17.33 -6.92 -14.54
CA SER A 113 17.71 -7.15 -13.14
C SER A 113 17.18 -6.09 -12.16
N CYS A 114 16.16 -5.31 -12.53
CA CYS A 114 15.51 -4.37 -11.61
C CYS A 114 14.01 -4.65 -11.52
N PRO A 115 13.48 -5.17 -10.41
CA PRO A 115 12.04 -5.14 -10.18
C PRO A 115 11.64 -3.68 -9.86
N ILE A 116 10.41 -3.33 -10.21
CA ILE A 116 9.70 -2.11 -9.79
C ILE A 116 10.01 -0.82 -10.56
N VAL A 117 9.75 -0.85 -11.87
CA VAL A 117 8.95 0.21 -12.51
C VAL A 117 7.90 -0.46 -13.39
N VAL A 118 6.71 -0.67 -12.82
CA VAL A 118 5.65 -1.50 -13.43
C VAL A 118 4.49 -0.67 -13.98
N ALA A 119 4.39 0.64 -13.69
CA ALA A 119 3.17 1.40 -14.02
C ALA A 119 2.78 1.33 -15.50
N LEU A 120 3.72 1.62 -16.40
CA LEU A 120 3.45 1.61 -17.83
C LEU A 120 3.29 0.18 -18.37
N GLN A 121 3.98 -0.81 -17.77
CA GLN A 121 3.81 -2.22 -18.11
C GLN A 121 2.41 -2.72 -17.72
N VAL A 122 1.92 -2.35 -16.55
CA VAL A 122 0.56 -2.69 -16.09
C VAL A 122 -0.49 -2.07 -17.02
N ILE A 123 -0.29 -0.82 -17.45
CA ILE A 123 -1.19 -0.13 -18.40
C ILE A 123 -1.10 -0.72 -19.81
N ASN A 124 0.10 -0.79 -20.40
CA ASN A 124 0.29 -1.17 -21.81
C ASN A 124 0.07 -2.66 -22.06
N CYS A 125 0.35 -3.52 -21.07
CA CYS A 125 0.11 -4.96 -21.16
C CYS A 125 -1.27 -5.38 -20.63
N ARG A 126 -2.17 -4.42 -20.34
CA ARG A 126 -3.52 -4.66 -19.80
C ARG A 126 -3.54 -5.54 -18.54
N GLY A 127 -2.52 -5.44 -17.70
CA GLY A 127 -2.38 -6.25 -16.48
C GLY A 127 -3.24 -5.81 -15.30
N GLY A 128 -4.25 -4.98 -15.53
CA GLY A 128 -5.09 -4.41 -14.47
C GLY A 128 -5.91 -3.17 -14.89
N GLY A 129 -5.84 -2.77 -16.15
CA GLY A 129 -6.59 -1.63 -16.69
C GLY A 129 -5.84 -0.93 -17.82
N ASP A 130 -6.26 0.29 -18.13
CA ASP A 130 -5.68 1.12 -19.18
C ASP A 130 -5.59 2.61 -18.78
N CYS A 131 -5.38 3.49 -19.76
CA CYS A 131 -5.32 4.94 -19.58
C CYS A 131 -6.67 5.59 -19.27
N TYR A 132 -7.78 4.85 -19.27
CA TYR A 132 -9.11 5.33 -18.92
C TYR A 132 -9.59 4.79 -17.57
N GLY A 133 -8.85 3.87 -16.96
CA GLY A 133 -9.09 3.44 -15.59
C GLY A 133 -8.52 2.05 -15.29
N GLY A 134 -8.46 1.72 -13.99
CA GLY A 134 -8.23 0.36 -13.54
C GLY A 134 -9.47 -0.50 -13.81
N ASP A 135 -9.29 -1.70 -14.36
CA ASP A 135 -10.38 -2.66 -14.51
C ASP A 135 -10.50 -3.49 -13.22
N LYS A 136 -11.74 -3.73 -12.79
CA LYS A 136 -12.05 -4.60 -11.65
C LYS A 136 -11.99 -6.09 -12.00
N TYR A 137 -11.94 -6.42 -13.29
CA TYR A 137 -12.02 -7.79 -13.83
C TYR A 137 -10.70 -8.33 -14.40
N GLY A 138 -9.55 -7.76 -13.99
CA GLY A 138 -8.21 -8.19 -14.47
C GLY A 138 -8.04 -9.70 -14.59
#